data_AF-A0A441I3E8-F1
#
_entry.id   AF-A0A441I3E8-F1
#
_cell.length_a   1.000
_cell.length_b   1.000
_cell.length_c   1.000
_cell.angle_alpha   90.00
_cell.angle_beta   90.00
_cell.angle_gamma   90.00
#
_symmetry.space_group_name_H-M   'P 1'
#
loop_
_entity.id
_entity.type
_entity.pdbx_description
1 polymer ?
#
loop_
_entity_poly.entity_id
_entity_poly.type
_entity_poly.pdbx_seq_one_letter_code
_entity_poly.pdbx_strand_id
1 'polypeptide(L)' 'MNITVTLQWWLLPLVTTIVLFTWTLATPPEPSSGYGFDLMPLIRFGISAIISLAAWLIWALLT' A
#
# COMPACT_ATOMS: atom_id res chain seq x y z
N MET A 1 9.58 -5.87 29.83
CA MET A 1 8.98 -6.25 28.53
C MET A 1 9.75 -5.49 27.45
N ASN A 2 10.69 -6.15 26.76
CA ASN A 2 10.50 -6.81 25.46
C ASN A 2 10.78 -5.85 24.28
N ILE A 3 12.04 -5.37 24.17
CA ILE A 3 12.54 -4.58 23.02
C ILE A 3 12.19 -5.26 21.69
N THR A 4 12.17 -6.59 21.68
CA THR A 4 11.77 -7.42 20.55
C THR A 4 10.31 -7.20 20.16
N VAL A 5 9.39 -7.05 21.12
CA VAL A 5 7.99 -6.71 20.80
C VAL A 5 7.93 -5.32 20.19
N THR A 6 8.55 -4.30 20.79
CA THR A 6 8.56 -2.94 20.23
C THR A 6 9.12 -2.89 18.81
N LEU A 7 10.18 -3.67 18.53
CA LEU A 7 10.78 -3.86 17.21
C LEU A 7 10.03 -4.84 16.29
N GLN A 8 8.90 -5.42 16.69
CA GLN A 8 8.10 -6.30 15.83
C GLN A 8 6.83 -5.63 15.28
N TRP A 9 6.36 -4.55 15.91
CA TRP A 9 5.13 -3.86 15.50
C TRP A 9 5.23 -3.18 14.12
N TRP A 10 6.45 -2.90 13.61
CA TRP A 10 6.63 -2.35 12.26
C TRP A 10 6.30 -3.36 11.15
N LEU A 11 6.16 -4.66 11.49
CA LEU A 11 5.73 -5.68 10.53
C LEU A 11 4.30 -5.42 10.03
N LEU A 12 3.44 -4.81 10.85
CA LEU A 12 2.07 -4.49 10.46
C LEU A 12 1.98 -3.50 9.28
N PRO A 13 2.61 -2.31 9.34
CA PRO A 13 2.63 -1.42 8.18
C PRO A 13 3.41 -2.02 7.00
N LEU A 14 4.49 -2.77 7.24
CA LEU A 14 5.22 -3.46 6.15
C LEU A 14 4.32 -4.44 5.38
N VAL A 15 3.64 -5.35 6.09
CA VAL A 15 2.75 -6.35 5.47
C VAL A 15 1.64 -5.64 4.71
N THR A 16 1.10 -4.55 5.26
CA THR A 16 0.09 -3.72 4.59
C THR A 16 0.62 -3.15 3.27
N THR A 17 1.83 -2.59 3.27
CA THR A 17 2.50 -2.13 2.04
C THR A 17 2.63 -3.27 1.02
N ILE A 18 3.19 -4.41 1.43
CA ILE A 18 3.39 -5.55 0.52
C ILE A 18 2.07 -5.97 -0.11
N VAL A 19 1.03 -6.21 0.69
CA VAL A 19 -0.28 -6.68 0.20
C VAL A 19 -0.90 -5.68 -0.79
N LEU A 20 -0.86 -4.37 -0.48
CA LEU A 20 -1.45 -3.34 -1.33
C LEU A 20 -0.74 -3.21 -2.68
N PHE A 21 0.60 -3.24 -2.68
CA PHE A 21 1.37 -3.13 -3.92
C PHE A 21 1.34 -4.43 -4.71
N THR A 22 1.34 -5.59 -4.07
CA THR A 22 1.10 -6.87 -4.75
C THR A 22 -0.26 -6.88 -5.42
N TRP A 23 -1.33 -6.43 -4.73
CA TRP A 23 -2.66 -6.34 -5.33
C TRP A 23 -2.71 -5.42 -6.56
N THR A 24 -2.08 -4.24 -6.47
CA THR A 24 -2.01 -3.28 -7.58
C THR A 24 -1.24 -3.81 -8.77
N LEU A 25 -0.13 -4.52 -8.54
CA LEU A 25 0.70 -5.06 -9.61
C LEU A 25 0.15 -6.37 -10.20
N ALA A 26 -0.50 -7.20 -9.38
CA ALA A 26 -1.06 -8.48 -9.81
C ALA A 26 -2.39 -8.32 -10.56
N THR A 27 -3.04 -7.15 -10.47
CA THR A 27 -4.32 -6.87 -11.15
C THR A 27 -4.10 -5.80 -12.24
N PRO A 28 -3.45 -6.13 -13.36
CA PRO A 28 -3.25 -5.17 -14.44
C PRO A 28 -4.61 -4.68 -14.94
N PRO A 29 -4.84 -3.36 -15.03
CA PRO A 29 -6.05 -2.83 -15.65
C PRO A 29 -6.05 -3.20 -17.13
N GLU A 30 -7.18 -3.71 -17.61
CA GLU A 30 -7.37 -3.96 -19.03
C GLU A 30 -7.31 -2.63 -19.79
N PRO A 31 -6.54 -2.53 -20.88
CA PRO A 31 -6.52 -1.32 -21.68
C PRO A 31 -7.94 -1.05 -22.19
N SER A 32 -8.50 0.10 -21.83
CA SER A 32 -9.78 0.52 -22.38
C SER A 32 -9.64 0.58 -23.90
N SER A 33 -10.55 -0.06 -24.64
CA SER A 33 -10.51 -0.18 -26.10
C SER A 33 -10.68 1.16 -26.85
N GLY A 34 -10.66 2.30 -26.14
CA GLY A 34 -10.76 3.65 -26.69
C GLY A 34 -9.40 4.34 -26.76
N TYR A 35 -9.23 5.19 -27.76
CA TYR A 35 -8.07 6.07 -27.93
C TYR A 35 -8.07 7.14 -26.81
N GLY A 36 -7.63 6.78 -25.60
CA GLY A 36 -7.69 7.64 -24.42
C GLY A 36 -6.69 7.22 -23.36
N PHE A 37 -6.24 8.20 -22.56
CA PHE A 37 -5.33 7.96 -21.45
C PHE A 37 -6.09 7.29 -20.30
N ASP A 38 -5.76 6.03 -19.98
CA ASP A 38 -6.38 5.31 -18.87
C ASP A 38 -5.73 5.71 -17.53
N LEU A 39 -6.49 6.44 -16.71
CA LEU A 39 -6.07 6.89 -15.38
C LEU A 39 -6.29 5.83 -14.30
N MET A 40 -7.02 4.75 -14.58
CA MET A 40 -7.33 3.71 -13.60
C MET A 40 -6.08 3.08 -12.95
N PRO A 41 -5.02 2.71 -13.71
CA PRO A 41 -3.78 2.23 -13.10
C PRO A 41 -3.14 3.25 -12.14
N LEU A 42 -3.14 4.53 -12.52
CA LEU A 42 -2.56 5.59 -11.70
C LEU A 42 -3.37 5.81 -10.40
N ILE A 43 -4.69 5.80 -10.50
CA ILE A 43 -5.60 5.94 -9.34
C ILE A 43 -5.41 4.76 -8.38
N ARG A 44 -5.37 3.52 -8.89
CA ARG A 44 -5.13 2.32 -8.08
C ARG A 44 -3.80 2.40 -7.35
N PHE A 45 -2.73 2.76 -8.05
CA PHE A 45 -1.41 2.95 -7.45
C PHE A 45 -1.44 4.04 -6.37
N GLY A 46 -2.10 5.18 -6.64
CA GLY A 46 -2.30 6.25 -5.67
C GLY A 46 -3.01 5.80 -4.40
N ILE A 47 -4.08 5.00 -4.52
CA ILE A 47 -4.80 4.44 -3.38
C ILE A 47 -3.89 3.55 -2.54
N SER A 48 -3.14 2.63 -3.15
CA SER A 48 -2.18 1.78 -2.44
C SER A 48 -1.12 2.60 -1.70
N ALA A 49 -0.58 3.65 -2.34
CA ALA A 49 0.41 4.52 -1.73
C ALA A 49 -0.16 5.30 -0.53
N ILE A 50 -1.36 5.86 -0.65
CA ILE A 50 -2.02 6.62 0.43
C ILE A 50 -2.30 5.71 1.63
N ILE A 51 -2.88 4.53 1.41
CA ILE A 51 -3.20 3.61 2.51
C ILE A 51 -1.90 3.10 3.18
N SER A 52 -0.87 2.81 2.38
CA SER A 52 0.45 2.44 2.90
C SER A 52 1.02 3.55 3.79
N LEU A 53 1.01 4.81 3.32
CA LEU A 53 1.48 5.96 4.10
C LEU A 53 0.68 6.14 5.40
N ALA A 54 -0.64 6.00 5.34
CA ALA A 54 -1.50 6.08 6.52
C ALA A 54 -1.15 4.99 7.55
N ALA A 55 -0.88 3.75 7.11
CA ALA A 55 -0.47 2.67 8.01
C ALA A 55 0.87 2.99 8.71
N TRP A 56 1.85 3.51 7.96
CA TRP A 56 3.14 3.94 8.54
C TRP A 56 3.00 5.13 9.48
N LEU A 57 2.13 6.09 9.15
CA LEU A 57 1.86 7.24 10.02
C LEU A 57 1.20 6.81 11.32
N ILE A 58 0.18 5.95 11.26
CA ILE A 58 -0.49 5.42 12.45
C ILE A 58 0.51 4.67 13.32
N TRP A 59 1.34 3.81 12.71
CA TRP A 59 2.38 3.10 13.45
C TRP A 59 3.32 4.09 14.15
N ALA A 60 3.85 5.09 13.44
CA ALA A 60 4.76 6.08 13.99
C ALA A 60 4.16 6.92 15.13
N LEU A 61 2.84 7.15 15.13
CA LEU A 61 2.15 7.85 16.23
C LEU A 61 1.92 6.97 17.46
N LEU A 62 1.96 5.65 17.30
CA LEU A 62 1.71 4.68 18.36
C LEU A 62 2.99 4.11 19.00
N THR A 63 4.18 4.39 18.44
CA THR A 63 5.48 3.94 18.98
C THR A 63 6.18 5.05 19.74
#